data_AF-A0A1M6NXM8-F1
#
_entry.id   AF-A0A1M6NXM8-F1
#
_cell.length_a   1.000
_cell.length_b   1.000
_cell.length_c   1.000
_cell.angle_alpha   90.00
_cell.angle_beta   90.00
_cell.angle_gamma   90.00
#
_symmetry.space_group_name_H-M   'P 1'
#
loop_
_entity.id
_entity.type
_entity.pdbx_description
1 polymer ?
#
loop_
_entity_poly.entity_id
_entity_poly.type
_entity_poly.pdbx_seq_one_letter_code
_entity_poly.pdbx_strand_id
1 'polypeptide(L)'
;MGKILLSIDWDYFIPINKEWCSSYIENKKNIISLWYKRYIENKIKGKNIEHLIDVSPETYLFWNKLKKYFKIHNSTKVYISDSHKFSYIIAKKHNCSEVFSFDAHSDLGYSGINSLDFKLNCSNWLGKLLKDNYVKKATIIYSPYTYENKEDFKEFNKKFNINYIKFQNLPKNIDISVIHICRSGAWTPPWLDFKFYKFINELNLKYKIINCPNRKWNTKNIDLASQINYLLCS
;
A
#
# COMPACT_ATOMS: atom_id res chain seq x y z
N MET A 1 -13.43 11.05 21.53
CA MET A 1 -12.69 10.00 20.78
C MET A 1 -11.94 10.67 19.65
N GLY A 2 -10.68 10.31 19.40
CA GLY A 2 -9.90 10.91 18.33
C GLY A 2 -10.25 10.30 16.96
N LYS A 3 -9.92 11.03 15.88
CA LYS A 3 -10.25 10.60 14.51
C LYS A 3 -9.38 9.43 14.08
N ILE A 4 -9.93 8.53 13.28
CA ILE A 4 -9.23 7.32 12.83
C ILE A 4 -9.01 7.38 11.33
N LEU A 5 -7.77 7.11 10.91
CA LEU A 5 -7.41 6.83 9.52
C LEU A 5 -7.48 5.32 9.29
N LEU A 6 -8.28 4.89 8.32
CA LEU A 6 -8.16 3.58 7.70
C LEU A 6 -7.29 3.72 6.45
N SER A 7 -6.11 3.12 6.48
CA SER A 7 -5.23 3.03 5.33
C SER A 7 -5.27 1.65 4.72
N ILE A 8 -5.42 1.57 3.40
CA ILE A 8 -5.42 0.31 2.64
C ILE A 8 -4.39 0.46 1.53
N ASP A 9 -3.33 -0.33 1.57
CA ASP A 9 -2.44 -0.53 0.44
C ASP A 9 -3.03 -1.60 -0.50
N TRP A 10 -2.92 -1.37 -1.79
CA TRP A 10 -3.38 -2.31 -2.80
C TRP A 10 -2.53 -3.57 -2.90
N ASP A 11 -1.24 -3.48 -2.54
CA ASP A 11 -0.37 -4.65 -2.49
C ASP A 11 -0.80 -5.68 -1.41
N TYR A 12 -1.65 -5.28 -0.46
CA TYR A 12 -2.30 -6.17 0.51
C TYR A 12 -2.96 -7.38 -0.16
N PHE A 13 -3.47 -7.20 -1.38
CA PHE A 13 -4.22 -8.21 -2.12
C PHE A 13 -3.39 -8.96 -3.16
N ILE A 14 -2.11 -8.65 -3.33
CA ILE A 14 -1.34 -9.14 -4.46
C ILE A 14 -0.24 -10.08 -3.96
N PRO A 15 -0.34 -11.40 -4.20
CA PRO A 15 0.73 -12.33 -3.91
C PRO A 15 1.90 -12.10 -4.89
N ILE A 16 2.83 -11.23 -4.52
CA ILE A 16 4.06 -11.00 -5.27
C ILE A 16 5.19 -11.91 -4.78
N ASN A 17 6.13 -12.22 -5.67
CA ASN A 17 7.33 -12.97 -5.31
C ASN A 17 8.19 -12.18 -4.33
N LYS A 18 8.76 -12.85 -3.33
CA LYS A 18 9.66 -12.25 -2.32
C LYS A 18 10.79 -11.40 -2.91
N GLU A 19 11.33 -11.79 -4.06
CA GLU A 19 12.39 -11.07 -4.77
C GLU A 19 11.95 -9.68 -5.26
N TRP A 20 10.65 -9.42 -5.34
CA TRP A 20 10.06 -8.16 -5.79
C TRP A 20 9.57 -7.27 -4.65
N CYS A 21 9.80 -7.67 -3.39
CA CYS A 21 9.42 -6.94 -2.18
C CYS A 21 10.49 -5.96 -1.67
N SER A 22 11.51 -5.64 -2.48
CA SER A 22 12.55 -4.70 -2.06
C SER A 22 12.02 -3.26 -1.94
N SER A 23 12.80 -2.39 -1.30
CA SER A 23 12.52 -0.95 -1.26
C SER A 23 12.90 -0.29 -2.58
N TYR A 24 11.93 0.30 -3.27
CA TYR A 24 12.15 0.98 -4.55
C TYR A 24 11.95 2.49 -4.42
N ILE A 25 12.72 3.26 -5.20
CA ILE A 25 12.49 4.70 -5.32
C ILE A 25 11.24 4.92 -6.18
N GLU A 26 10.17 5.39 -5.54
CA GLU A 26 8.95 5.76 -6.23
C GLU A 26 9.11 7.08 -6.99
N ASN A 27 9.29 6.95 -8.30
CA ASN A 27 9.11 8.05 -9.25
C ASN A 27 8.37 7.55 -10.48
N LYS A 28 7.80 8.49 -11.27
CA LYS A 28 6.95 8.15 -12.43
C LYS A 28 7.65 7.23 -13.43
N LYS A 29 8.96 7.40 -13.63
CA LYS A 29 9.76 6.58 -14.55
C LYS A 29 9.94 5.17 -13.98
N ASN A 30 10.44 5.08 -12.75
CA ASN A 30 10.82 3.81 -12.12
C ASN A 30 9.63 2.89 -11.87
N ILE A 31 8.48 3.42 -11.45
CA ILE A 31 7.31 2.61 -11.12
C ILE A 31 6.87 1.76 -12.32
N ILE A 32 6.80 2.34 -13.52
CA ILE A 32 6.37 1.61 -14.72
C ILE A 32 7.55 0.81 -15.31
N SER A 33 8.74 1.41 -15.38
CA SER A 33 9.92 0.75 -15.95
C SER A 33 10.29 -0.54 -15.22
N LEU A 34 10.14 -0.59 -13.89
CA LEU A 34 10.41 -1.79 -13.09
C LEU A 34 9.53 -2.97 -13.49
N TRP A 35 8.25 -2.71 -13.79
CA TRP A 35 7.35 -3.76 -14.26
C TRP A 35 7.69 -4.23 -15.68
N TYR A 36 8.10 -3.33 -16.57
CA TYR A 36 8.59 -3.74 -17.89
C TYR A 36 9.87 -4.55 -17.81
N LYS A 37 10.80 -4.18 -16.92
CA LYS A 37 12.01 -4.97 -16.64
C LYS A 37 11.65 -6.38 -16.19
N ARG A 38 10.79 -6.52 -15.17
CA ARG A 38 10.28 -7.82 -14.69
C ARG A 38 9.63 -8.62 -15.83
N TYR A 39 8.85 -7.96 -16.68
CA TYR A 39 8.21 -8.59 -17.83
C TYR A 39 9.23 -9.15 -18.82
N ILE A 40 10.21 -8.34 -19.24
CA ILE A 40 11.25 -8.74 -20.20
C ILE A 40 12.09 -9.90 -19.63
N GLU A 41 12.57 -9.77 -18.40
CA GLU A 41 13.40 -10.80 -17.74
C GLU A 41 12.67 -12.14 -17.62
N ASN A 42 11.37 -12.13 -17.30
CA ASN A 42 10.58 -13.35 -17.20
C ASN A 42 10.19 -13.92 -18.56
N LYS A 43 9.92 -13.05 -19.55
CA LYS A 43 9.64 -13.49 -20.92
C LYS A 43 10.82 -14.22 -21.55
N ILE A 44 12.05 -13.76 -21.31
CA ILE A 44 13.29 -14.46 -21.71
C ILE A 44 13.35 -15.87 -21.10
N LYS A 45 12.84 -16.03 -19.88
CA LYS A 45 12.73 -17.34 -19.18
C LYS A 45 11.49 -18.15 -19.59
N GLY A 46 10.76 -17.74 -20.65
CA GLY A 46 9.54 -18.40 -21.11
C GLY A 46 8.31 -18.22 -20.19
N LYS A 47 8.35 -17.26 -19.25
CA LYS A 47 7.27 -16.99 -18.29
C LYS A 47 6.51 -15.72 -18.65
N ASN A 48 5.18 -15.77 -18.62
CA ASN A 48 4.33 -14.58 -18.76
C ASN A 48 3.80 -14.13 -17.39
N ILE A 49 4.38 -13.08 -16.83
CA ILE A 49 3.99 -12.57 -15.49
C ILE A 49 2.58 -11.99 -15.45
N GLU A 50 2.03 -11.57 -16.59
CA GLU A 50 0.65 -11.07 -16.68
C GLU A 50 -0.37 -12.17 -16.37
N HIS A 51 0.00 -13.45 -16.56
CA HIS A 51 -0.84 -14.61 -16.23
C HIS A 51 -0.52 -15.22 -14.86
N LEU A 52 0.67 -14.90 -14.31
CA LEU A 52 1.13 -15.48 -13.04
C LEU A 52 0.70 -14.65 -11.83
N ILE A 53 0.53 -13.33 -12.02
CA ILE A 53 0.17 -12.41 -10.94
C ILE A 53 -1.25 -11.91 -11.17
N ASP A 54 -2.10 -12.18 -10.19
CA ASP A 54 -3.42 -11.60 -10.11
C ASP A 54 -3.74 -11.19 -8.66
N VAL A 55 -4.78 -10.39 -8.48
CA VAL A 55 -5.30 -10.06 -7.16
C VAL A 55 -5.95 -11.27 -6.51
N SER A 56 -5.88 -11.32 -5.19
CA SER A 56 -6.45 -12.40 -4.42
C SER A 56 -7.99 -12.38 -4.41
N PRO A 57 -8.65 -13.55 -4.30
CA PRO A 57 -10.12 -13.62 -4.23
C PRO A 57 -10.73 -12.84 -3.06
N GLU A 58 -9.95 -12.57 -2.01
CA GLU A 58 -10.39 -11.80 -0.84
C GLU A 58 -10.84 -10.38 -1.22
N THR A 59 -10.33 -9.81 -2.32
CA THR A 59 -10.73 -8.49 -2.83
C THR A 59 -12.24 -8.36 -3.00
N TYR A 60 -12.90 -9.37 -3.58
CA TYR A 60 -14.34 -9.33 -3.90
C TYR A 60 -15.26 -9.22 -2.67
N LEU A 61 -14.80 -9.72 -1.51
CA LEU A 61 -15.59 -9.71 -0.28
C LEU A 61 -15.03 -8.71 0.74
N PHE A 62 -13.95 -8.01 0.41
CA PHE A 62 -13.20 -7.19 1.36
C PHE A 62 -14.06 -6.10 1.98
N TRP A 63 -14.74 -5.28 1.18
CA TRP A 63 -15.59 -4.20 1.71
C TRP A 63 -16.74 -4.72 2.57
N ASN A 64 -17.38 -5.82 2.16
CA ASN A 64 -18.46 -6.45 2.92
C ASN A 64 -17.97 -6.98 4.27
N LYS A 65 -16.78 -7.57 4.27
CA LYS A 65 -16.12 -8.03 5.49
C LYS A 65 -15.70 -6.86 6.38
N LEU A 66 -15.11 -5.82 5.81
CA LEU A 66 -14.62 -4.63 6.50
C LEU A 66 -15.77 -3.91 7.23
N LYS A 67 -16.93 -3.76 6.58
CA LYS A 67 -18.14 -3.14 7.17
C LYS A 67 -18.69 -3.87 8.41
N LYS A 68 -18.26 -5.11 8.69
CA LYS A 68 -18.61 -5.82 9.93
C LYS A 68 -17.86 -5.27 11.16
N TYR A 69 -16.72 -4.62 10.93
CA TYR A 69 -15.83 -4.11 11.97
C TYR A 69 -15.80 -2.58 12.01
N PHE A 70 -15.88 -1.94 10.84
CA PHE A 70 -15.74 -0.50 10.68
C PHE A 70 -17.07 0.15 10.30
N LYS A 71 -17.42 1.24 10.99
CA LYS A 71 -18.49 2.16 10.60
C LYS A 71 -17.93 3.15 9.61
N ILE A 72 -18.42 3.06 8.38
CA ILE A 72 -18.07 3.96 7.29
C ILE A 72 -19.31 4.78 6.98
N HIS A 73 -19.23 6.09 7.18
CA HIS A 73 -20.33 7.01 6.98
C HIS A 73 -20.23 7.67 5.60
N ASN A 74 -21.35 8.17 5.08
CA ASN A 74 -21.34 8.96 3.82
C ASN A 74 -20.49 10.23 3.92
N SER A 75 -20.23 10.71 5.14
CA SER A 75 -19.36 11.85 5.44
C SER A 75 -17.87 11.49 5.50
N THR A 76 -17.52 10.19 5.57
CA THR A 76 -16.13 9.71 5.63
C THR A 76 -15.37 10.19 4.40
N LYS A 77 -14.23 10.85 4.62
CA LYS A 77 -13.41 11.39 3.53
C LYS A 77 -12.55 10.29 2.93
N VAL A 78 -12.60 10.12 1.61
CA VAL A 78 -11.82 9.11 0.89
C VAL A 78 -10.76 9.75 0.00
N TYR A 79 -9.53 9.26 0.09
CA TYR A 79 -8.39 9.69 -0.71
C TYR A 79 -7.77 8.51 -1.44
N ILE A 80 -7.42 8.72 -2.71
CA ILE A 80 -6.71 7.74 -3.54
C ILE A 80 -5.36 8.30 -3.93
N SER A 81 -4.28 7.54 -3.78
CA SER A 81 -2.96 7.95 -4.24
C SER A 81 -2.14 6.79 -4.81
N ASP A 82 -1.00 7.11 -5.45
CA ASP A 82 -0.06 6.06 -5.90
C ASP A 82 0.94 5.63 -4.82
N SER A 83 1.16 6.46 -3.80
CA SER A 83 2.28 6.36 -2.88
C SER A 83 1.79 6.43 -1.44
N HIS A 84 2.11 5.41 -0.66
CA HIS A 84 1.55 5.23 0.67
C HIS A 84 1.94 6.34 1.65
N LYS A 85 3.04 7.05 1.36
CA LYS A 85 3.46 8.26 2.10
C LYS A 85 2.36 9.31 2.25
N PHE A 86 1.38 9.36 1.36
CA PHE A 86 0.26 10.30 1.49
C PHE A 86 -0.61 10.01 2.73
N SER A 87 -0.59 8.80 3.29
CA SER A 87 -1.21 8.49 4.58
C SER A 87 -0.71 9.40 5.70
N TYR A 88 0.60 9.70 5.75
CA TYR A 88 1.17 10.64 6.71
C TYR A 88 0.52 12.03 6.57
N ILE A 89 0.46 12.54 5.34
CA ILE A 89 -0.08 13.86 5.04
C ILE A 89 -1.58 13.92 5.37
N ILE A 90 -2.32 12.86 5.05
CA ILE A 90 -3.76 12.75 5.26
C ILE A 90 -4.08 12.66 6.77
N ALA A 91 -3.39 11.79 7.50
CA ALA A 91 -3.57 11.64 8.95
C ALA A 91 -3.33 12.98 9.67
N LYS A 92 -2.21 13.65 9.34
CA LYS A 92 -1.88 14.97 9.87
C LYS A 92 -2.95 16.00 9.52
N LYS A 93 -3.38 16.08 8.26
CA LYS A 93 -4.40 17.05 7.80
C LYS A 93 -5.72 16.91 8.56
N HIS A 94 -6.13 15.68 8.89
CA HIS A 94 -7.41 15.42 9.55
C HIS A 94 -7.31 15.29 11.07
N ASN A 95 -6.12 15.48 11.65
CA ASN A 95 -5.86 15.28 13.08
C ASN A 95 -6.28 13.87 13.55
N CYS A 96 -5.94 12.85 12.75
CA CYS A 96 -6.16 11.46 13.13
C CYS A 96 -5.26 11.11 14.32
N SER A 97 -5.79 10.43 15.33
CA SER A 97 -5.03 9.97 16.49
C SER A 97 -4.66 8.49 16.42
N GLU A 98 -5.29 7.73 15.54
CA GLU A 98 -5.07 6.30 15.36
C GLU A 98 -5.12 5.92 13.88
N VAL A 99 -4.34 4.90 13.52
CA VAL A 99 -4.26 4.34 12.18
C VAL A 99 -4.57 2.85 12.22
N PHE A 100 -5.43 2.39 11.32
CA PHE A 100 -5.54 0.98 10.94
C PHE A 100 -4.93 0.83 9.55
N SER A 101 -3.85 0.06 9.41
CA SER A 101 -3.15 -0.15 8.13
C SER A 101 -3.38 -1.58 7.64
N PHE A 102 -3.97 -1.72 6.47
CA PHE A 102 -4.09 -2.96 5.71
C PHE A 102 -3.03 -2.97 4.64
N ASP A 103 -2.00 -3.78 4.82
CA ASP A 103 -0.78 -3.65 4.05
C ASP A 103 0.00 -4.98 3.99
N ALA A 104 0.74 -5.21 2.91
CA ALA A 104 1.75 -6.28 2.88
C ALA A 104 3.00 -5.89 3.70
N HIS A 105 3.23 -4.60 3.91
CA HIS A 105 4.38 -4.02 4.57
C HIS A 105 3.98 -3.23 5.82
N SER A 106 4.90 -3.05 6.76
CA SER A 106 4.61 -2.32 8.01
C SER A 106 4.75 -0.82 7.86
N ASP A 107 5.58 -0.38 6.92
CA ASP A 107 5.94 1.03 6.68
C ASP A 107 6.41 1.80 7.93
N LEU A 108 6.99 1.06 8.89
CA LEU A 108 7.54 1.60 10.12
C LEU A 108 8.94 2.19 9.92
N GLY A 109 9.61 1.89 8.82
CA GLY A 109 10.99 2.28 8.55
C GLY A 109 11.93 1.07 8.59
N TYR A 110 12.60 0.82 7.48
CA TYR A 110 13.59 -0.26 7.36
C TYR A 110 14.96 0.19 7.86
N SER A 111 15.75 -0.74 8.40
CA SER A 111 17.06 -0.48 9.03
C SER A 111 17.00 0.20 10.40
N GLY A 112 15.91 0.00 11.15
CA GLY A 112 15.80 0.41 12.56
C GLY A 112 15.32 1.84 12.76
N ILE A 113 15.30 2.31 14.01
CA ILE A 113 14.64 3.57 14.39
C ILE A 113 15.22 4.83 13.71
N ASN A 114 16.51 4.81 13.36
CA ASN A 114 17.20 5.91 12.69
C ASN A 114 16.62 6.17 11.29
N SER A 115 15.93 5.18 10.71
CA SER A 115 15.25 5.35 9.43
C SER A 115 14.18 6.45 9.44
N LEU A 116 13.68 6.79 10.63
CA LEU A 116 12.71 7.85 10.84
C LEU A 116 13.31 9.26 10.80
N ASP A 117 14.63 9.39 10.76
CA ASP A 117 15.31 10.68 10.56
C ASP A 117 15.45 11.04 9.08
N PHE A 118 15.30 10.06 8.18
CA PHE A 118 15.26 10.32 6.75
C PHE A 118 13.97 11.03 6.30
N LYS A 119 14.01 11.49 5.05
CA LYS A 119 12.85 12.07 4.36
C LYS A 119 11.67 11.10 4.36
N LEU A 120 10.47 11.66 4.51
CA LEU A 120 9.22 10.91 4.40
C LEU A 120 9.12 10.19 3.04
N ASN A 121 8.87 8.89 3.07
CA ASN A 121 8.64 8.03 1.92
C ASN A 121 7.62 6.94 2.30
N CYS A 122 7.34 5.97 1.42
CA CYS A 122 6.42 4.87 1.74
C CYS A 122 6.97 4.02 2.88
N SER A 123 8.22 3.59 2.80
CA SER A 123 8.77 2.67 3.79
C SER A 123 8.79 3.16 5.23
N ASN A 124 8.64 4.46 5.51
CA ASN A 124 8.70 5.03 6.86
C ASN A 124 7.50 5.89 7.27
N TRP A 125 6.43 5.98 6.48
CA TRP A 125 5.36 6.96 6.74
C TRP A 125 4.65 6.71 8.07
N LEU A 126 4.40 5.45 8.42
CA LEU A 126 3.69 5.09 9.65
C LEU A 126 4.57 5.29 10.87
N GLY A 127 5.83 4.86 10.78
CA GLY A 127 6.81 5.09 11.84
C GLY A 127 7.07 6.57 12.10
N LYS A 128 7.14 7.41 11.05
CA LYS A 128 7.27 8.86 11.19
C LYS A 128 6.01 9.49 11.81
N LEU A 129 4.81 9.03 11.46
CA LEU A 129 3.58 9.51 12.11
C LEU A 129 3.60 9.30 13.63
N LEU A 130 4.10 8.14 14.07
CA LEU A 130 4.24 7.78 15.49
C LEU A 130 5.34 8.62 16.16
N LYS A 131 6.53 8.72 15.54
CA LYS A 131 7.65 9.52 16.07
C LYS A 131 7.32 10.99 16.21
N ASP A 132 6.62 11.55 15.23
CA ASP A 132 6.23 12.96 15.22
C ASP A 132 4.99 13.23 16.10
N ASN A 133 4.48 12.21 16.82
CA ASN A 133 3.32 12.29 17.72
C ASN A 133 2.02 12.78 17.07
N TYR A 134 1.87 12.67 15.74
CA TYR A 134 0.58 12.96 15.09
C TYR A 134 -0.45 11.88 15.42
N VAL A 135 -0.02 10.63 15.53
CA VAL A 135 -0.87 9.50 15.93
C VAL A 135 -0.30 8.87 17.19
N LYS A 136 -1.19 8.41 18.07
CA LYS A 136 -0.84 7.79 19.35
C LYS A 136 -0.74 6.26 19.26
N LYS A 137 -1.36 5.68 18.24
CA LYS A 137 -1.51 4.24 18.08
C LYS A 137 -1.60 3.87 16.62
N ALA A 138 -0.95 2.76 16.28
CA ALA A 138 -1.10 2.10 14.99
C ALA A 138 -1.55 0.65 15.19
N THR A 139 -2.46 0.19 14.34
CA THR A 139 -2.84 -1.22 14.24
C THR A 139 -2.55 -1.67 12.81
N ILE A 140 -1.65 -2.63 12.65
CA ILE A 140 -1.25 -3.20 11.38
C ILE A 140 -1.97 -4.53 11.19
N ILE A 141 -2.60 -4.68 10.04
CA ILE A 141 -3.27 -5.89 9.58
C ILE A 141 -2.49 -6.33 8.34
N TYR A 142 -1.59 -7.27 8.53
CA TYR A 142 -0.79 -7.77 7.43
C TYR A 142 -1.63 -8.52 6.41
N SER A 143 -1.22 -8.38 5.15
CA SER A 143 -1.63 -9.26 4.07
C SER A 143 -1.39 -10.72 4.45
N PRO A 144 -2.28 -11.64 4.04
CA PRO A 144 -1.97 -13.08 4.06
C PRO A 144 -0.70 -13.43 3.27
N TYR A 145 -0.24 -12.55 2.39
CA TYR A 145 0.93 -12.71 1.52
C TYR A 145 2.16 -11.92 2.01
N THR A 146 2.12 -11.35 3.22
CA THR A 146 3.28 -10.65 3.76
C THR A 146 4.47 -11.59 3.95
N TYR A 147 5.67 -11.07 3.76
CA TYR A 147 6.92 -11.71 4.17
C TYR A 147 7.51 -11.10 5.44
N GLU A 148 6.86 -10.09 6.02
CA GLU A 148 7.30 -9.41 7.23
C GLU A 148 6.75 -10.08 8.48
N ASN A 149 7.49 -9.94 9.57
CA ASN A 149 7.07 -10.34 10.91
C ASN A 149 7.18 -9.15 11.87
N LYS A 150 6.27 -9.08 12.85
CA LYS A 150 6.34 -8.07 13.93
C LYS A 150 7.72 -8.04 14.62
N GLU A 151 8.43 -9.17 14.71
CA GLU A 151 9.75 -9.24 15.35
C GLU A 151 10.83 -8.49 14.56
N ASP A 152 10.66 -8.32 13.24
CA ASP A 152 11.54 -7.49 12.41
C ASP A 152 11.53 -6.02 12.87
N PHE A 153 10.45 -5.60 13.53
CA PHE A 153 10.22 -4.24 14.03
C PHE A 153 10.23 -4.14 15.56
N LYS A 154 10.89 -5.07 16.26
CA LYS A 154 10.93 -5.11 17.74
C LYS A 154 11.32 -3.77 18.40
N GLU A 155 12.22 -3.00 17.79
CA GLU A 155 12.63 -1.69 18.30
C GLU A 155 11.48 -0.67 18.28
N PHE A 156 10.72 -0.65 17.18
CA PHE A 156 9.53 0.17 17.05
C PHE A 156 8.45 -0.26 18.03
N ASN A 157 8.24 -1.57 18.18
CA ASN A 157 7.22 -2.13 19.08
C ASN A 157 7.50 -1.82 20.56
N LYS A 158 8.77 -1.66 20.94
CA LYS A 158 9.16 -1.23 22.30
C LYS A 158 8.94 0.26 22.53
N LYS A 159 9.06 1.08 21.47
CA LYS A 159 9.04 2.54 21.56
C LYS A 159 7.66 3.15 21.32
N PHE A 160 6.83 2.51 20.50
CA PHE A 160 5.55 3.03 20.05
C PHE A 160 4.43 2.04 20.32
N ASN A 161 3.20 2.54 20.48
CA ASN A 161 2.01 1.71 20.65
C ASN A 161 1.56 1.16 19.28
N ILE A 162 2.14 0.02 18.92
CA ILE A 162 1.88 -0.69 17.66
C ILE A 162 1.26 -2.04 17.99
N ASN A 163 0.12 -2.33 17.35
CA ASN A 163 -0.56 -3.60 17.46
C ASN A 163 -0.56 -4.31 16.11
N TYR A 164 -0.40 -5.62 16.13
CA TYR A 164 -0.49 -6.47 14.94
C TYR A 164 -1.67 -7.41 15.15
N ILE A 165 -2.72 -7.24 14.35
CA ILE A 165 -3.99 -7.94 14.56
C ILE A 165 -4.41 -8.61 13.25
N LYS A 166 -4.81 -9.88 13.34
CA LYS A 166 -5.43 -10.57 12.19
C LYS A 166 -6.81 -9.99 11.93
N PHE A 167 -7.19 -9.88 10.66
CA PHE A 167 -8.44 -9.26 10.24
C PHE A 167 -9.69 -9.76 11.01
N GLN A 168 -9.80 -11.06 11.26
CA GLN A 168 -10.92 -11.66 11.99
C GLN A 168 -11.01 -11.25 13.47
N ASN A 169 -9.90 -10.78 14.06
CA ASN A 169 -9.78 -10.42 15.47
C ASN A 169 -9.96 -8.91 15.70
N LEU A 170 -10.34 -8.15 14.66
CA LEU A 170 -10.59 -6.73 14.80
C LEU A 170 -11.75 -6.45 15.77
N PRO A 171 -11.68 -5.39 16.58
CA PRO A 171 -12.82 -4.95 17.38
C PRO A 171 -13.96 -4.50 16.45
N LYS A 172 -15.19 -4.66 16.92
CA LYS A 172 -16.38 -4.20 16.19
C LYS A 172 -16.62 -2.71 16.43
N ASN A 173 -17.39 -2.09 15.54
CA ASN A 173 -17.89 -0.73 15.67
C ASN A 173 -16.83 0.38 15.69
N ILE A 174 -15.71 0.18 15.00
CA ILE A 174 -14.64 1.19 14.86
C ILE A 174 -15.13 2.30 13.93
N ASP A 175 -15.21 3.54 14.41
CA ASP A 175 -15.71 4.68 13.63
C ASP A 175 -14.60 5.32 12.79
N ILE A 176 -14.72 5.24 11.46
CA ILE A 176 -13.70 5.73 10.53
C ILE A 176 -14.01 7.14 10.04
N SER A 177 -13.09 8.05 10.34
CA SER A 177 -13.18 9.44 9.91
C SER A 177 -12.67 9.64 8.49
N VAL A 178 -11.59 8.94 8.13
CA VAL A 178 -10.87 9.12 6.86
C VAL A 178 -10.40 7.77 6.34
N ILE A 179 -10.52 7.57 5.03
CA ILE A 179 -9.98 6.42 4.31
C ILE A 179 -8.91 6.91 3.34
N HIS A 180 -7.77 6.24 3.32
CA HIS A 180 -6.77 6.37 2.27
C HIS A 180 -6.58 5.01 1.59
N ILE A 181 -6.70 4.98 0.26
CA ILE A 181 -6.41 3.80 -0.55
C ILE A 181 -5.20 4.13 -1.43
N CYS A 182 -4.10 3.42 -1.22
CA CYS A 182 -2.88 3.57 -1.99
C CYS A 182 -2.80 2.48 -3.06
N ARG A 183 -2.27 2.83 -4.25
CA ARG A 183 -1.96 1.83 -5.29
C ARG A 183 -0.61 1.17 -5.10
N SER A 184 0.39 1.87 -4.55
CA SER A 184 1.77 1.40 -4.37
C SER A 184 2.37 0.83 -5.65
N GLY A 185 2.44 1.69 -6.68
CA GLY A 185 2.72 1.26 -8.05
C GLY A 185 4.02 0.48 -8.26
N ALA A 186 5.04 0.64 -7.39
CA ALA A 186 6.28 -0.14 -7.49
C ALA A 186 6.08 -1.63 -7.11
N TRP A 187 5.08 -1.91 -6.27
CA TRP A 187 4.75 -3.24 -5.76
C TRP A 187 3.48 -3.82 -6.37
N THR A 188 2.67 -3.01 -7.05
CA THR A 188 1.46 -3.48 -7.74
C THR A 188 1.55 -3.41 -9.26
N PRO A 189 1.27 -4.51 -9.99
CA PRO A 189 1.37 -4.55 -11.44
C PRO A 189 0.42 -3.59 -12.18
N PRO A 190 0.86 -2.90 -13.25
CA PRO A 190 0.03 -2.00 -14.05
C PRO A 190 -1.18 -2.67 -14.72
N TRP A 191 -1.06 -3.96 -15.08
CA TRP A 191 -2.19 -4.70 -15.67
C TRP A 191 -3.33 -4.97 -14.69
N LEU A 192 -3.13 -4.73 -13.38
CA LEU A 192 -4.16 -4.85 -12.35
C LEU A 192 -4.86 -3.52 -12.02
N ASP A 193 -4.52 -2.42 -12.70
CA ASP A 193 -5.11 -1.10 -12.45
C ASP A 193 -6.64 -1.09 -12.59
N PHE A 194 -7.18 -1.87 -13.53
CA PHE A 194 -8.64 -1.98 -13.68
C PHE A 194 -9.31 -2.60 -12.44
N LYS A 195 -8.67 -3.58 -11.80
CA LYS A 195 -9.17 -4.21 -10.57
C LYS A 195 -9.05 -3.26 -9.39
N PHE A 196 -7.98 -2.48 -9.32
CA PHE A 196 -7.80 -1.41 -8.32
C PHE A 196 -8.94 -0.39 -8.39
N TYR A 197 -9.24 0.14 -9.57
CA TYR A 197 -10.34 1.09 -9.72
C TYR A 197 -11.72 0.47 -9.49
N LYS A 198 -11.92 -0.80 -9.87
CA LYS A 198 -13.14 -1.54 -9.51
C LYS A 198 -13.30 -1.62 -8.00
N PHE A 199 -12.25 -2.01 -7.28
CA PHE A 199 -12.23 -2.07 -5.81
C PHE A 199 -12.57 -0.71 -5.18
N ILE A 200 -12.01 0.39 -5.68
CA ILE A 200 -12.34 1.74 -5.19
C ILE A 200 -13.83 2.06 -5.40
N ASN A 201 -14.36 1.75 -6.59
CA ASN A 201 -15.75 2.08 -6.93
C ASN A 201 -16.77 1.26 -6.10
N GLU A 202 -16.43 0.03 -5.69
CA GLU A 202 -17.25 -0.80 -4.81
C GLU A 202 -17.46 -0.19 -3.40
N LEU A 203 -16.59 0.75 -2.98
CA LEU A 203 -16.79 1.50 -1.73
C LEU A 203 -18.04 2.40 -1.79
N ASN A 204 -18.46 2.82 -2.99
CA ASN A 204 -19.62 3.67 -3.24
C ASN A 204 -19.60 5.00 -2.46
N LEU A 205 -18.44 5.66 -2.38
CA LEU A 205 -18.25 6.97 -1.76
C LEU A 205 -17.52 7.93 -2.71
N LYS A 206 -17.74 9.23 -2.52
CA LYS A 206 -16.97 10.25 -3.22
C LYS A 206 -15.52 10.26 -2.71
N TYR A 207 -14.56 10.30 -3.62
CA TYR A 207 -13.14 10.30 -3.29
C TYR A 207 -12.37 11.41 -3.99
N LYS A 208 -11.18 11.74 -3.46
CA LYS A 208 -10.22 12.66 -4.08
C LYS A 208 -8.96 11.91 -4.48
N ILE A 209 -8.55 12.04 -5.75
CA ILE A 209 -7.27 11.52 -6.23
C ILE A 209 -6.15 12.52 -5.89
N ILE A 210 -5.03 12.01 -5.37
CA ILE A 210 -3.81 12.76 -5.06
C ILE A 210 -2.64 12.03 -5.72
N ASN A 211 -2.04 12.64 -6.74
CA ASN A 211 -0.83 12.13 -7.40
C ASN A 211 -0.89 10.61 -7.72
N CYS A 212 -2.00 10.17 -8.32
CA CYS A 212 -2.18 8.81 -8.83
C CYS A 212 -2.34 8.86 -10.35
N PRO A 213 -1.23 8.95 -11.11
CA PRO A 213 -1.30 9.00 -12.56
C PRO A 213 -1.76 7.66 -13.14
N ASN A 214 -2.50 7.71 -14.24
CA ASN A 214 -2.81 6.52 -15.03
C ASN A 214 -1.53 5.90 -15.58
N ARG A 215 -1.39 4.58 -15.44
CA ARG A 215 -0.27 3.83 -16.02
C ARG A 215 -0.65 3.30 -17.39
N LYS A 216 0.29 3.36 -18.32
CA LYS A 216 0.16 2.71 -19.62
C LYS A 216 0.98 1.44 -19.63
N TRP A 217 0.32 0.32 -19.87
CA TRP A 217 0.93 -0.99 -19.97
C TRP A 217 0.66 -1.56 -21.37
N ASN A 218 1.69 -1.66 -22.19
CA ASN A 218 1.62 -2.19 -23.55
C ASN A 218 2.85 -3.05 -23.84
N THR A 219 2.67 -4.36 -23.72
CA THR A 219 3.74 -5.34 -23.94
C THR A 219 3.91 -5.75 -25.40
N LYS A 220 2.97 -5.39 -26.29
CA LYS A 220 3.00 -5.76 -27.71
C LYS A 220 3.89 -4.82 -28.54
N ASN A 221 3.99 -3.56 -28.15
CA ASN A 221 4.68 -2.52 -28.92
C ASN A 221 5.88 -1.95 -28.14
N ILE A 222 6.80 -2.80 -27.70
CA ILE A 222 8.05 -2.37 -27.05
C ILE A 222 9.19 -2.44 -28.06
N ASP A 223 9.65 -1.28 -28.55
CA ASP A 223 10.83 -1.20 -29.41
C ASP A 223 12.14 -1.56 -28.67
N LEU A 224 13.20 -1.84 -29.42
CA LEU A 224 14.48 -2.27 -28.87
C LEU A 224 15.08 -1.22 -27.91
N ALA A 225 14.98 0.07 -28.25
CA ALA A 225 15.49 1.15 -27.41
C ALA A 225 14.79 1.19 -26.05
N SER A 226 13.47 1.01 -26.04
CA SER A 226 12.65 0.94 -24.82
C SER A 226 13.01 -0.30 -24.00
N GLN A 227 13.22 -1.45 -24.63
CA GLN A 227 13.65 -2.67 -23.93
C GLN A 227 14.98 -2.45 -23.19
N ILE A 228 15.98 -1.89 -23.87
CA ILE A 228 17.29 -1.56 -23.26
C ILE A 228 17.09 -0.59 -22.08
N ASN A 229 16.32 0.48 -22.28
CA ASN A 229 16.03 1.46 -21.23
C ASN A 229 15.34 0.85 -20.01
N TYR A 230 14.41 -0.10 -20.19
CA TYR A 230 13.76 -0.79 -19.09
C TYR A 230 14.70 -1.73 -18.35
N LEU A 231 15.56 -2.48 -19.05
CA LEU A 231 16.53 -3.37 -18.40
C LEU A 231 17.55 -2.60 -17.54
N LEU A 232 17.90 -1.37 -17.97
CA LEU A 232 18.80 -0.47 -17.25
C LEU A 232 18.15 0.28 -16.07
N CYS A 233 16.83 0.18 -15.85
CA CYS A 233 16.21 0.87 -14.72
C CYS A 233 16.61 0.25 -13.37
N SER A 234 16.87 1.13 -12.40
CA SER A 234 17.17 0.83 -10.99
C SER A 234 16.06 1.31 -10.07
#